data_AF-A0A7C6T809-F1
#
_entry.id   AF-A0A7C6T809-F1
#
_cell.length_a   1.000
_cell.length_b   1.000
_cell.length_c   1.000
_cell.angle_alpha   90.00
_cell.angle_beta   90.00
_cell.angle_gamma   90.00
#
_symmetry.space_group_name_H-M   'P 1'
#
loop_
_entity.id
_entity.type
_entity.pdbx_description
1 polymer ?
#
loop_
_entity_poly.entity_id
_entity_poly.type
_entity_poly.pdbx_seq_one_letter_code
_entity_poly.pdbx_strand_id
1 'polypeptide(L)'
;TSVFTHVTLSVGNKAVWSEAPEDVEAAIDEAKLTAEQAQLAADGYMRARYIRDWAQGNSTNSWNQWHEIEVINKDGTNIALGKIPTSNGTFAANQPASNATDGDRGTYAGINNTPPQLNYARIDLGQIYHDIDYIVIKRSYQDGRTYHNTKTEISEDGVNWTTIFDSAVEGTYAETAEGKIHTQRYASVMNRLAETEAKTRFQTLIDGGLIYTALMKLFDTISGDETAFISGKQGAGKNLPAFGAGGSYQDAVAGTAKAIIRHDGSAKFSDAEISGIINAIGGTIGGLSLEGKKLFSQNHKLQIDGEEATIALLDPNTDALRTIIRPTNITTSVASYFASSSISPASIATIKTNYTKTIWNLASSSITLNATGGKTFEVSIPAFSVTMGVTHPGGAGIGSVYARMAVYLTNGSSMKQPLTSLASIITSTGGTFSKTDDYPAQKVVVTNSGNYYLRVELTHSPEAVSPNGQFSSTATSFTASEVVNRSEIGSNGMVIATSDTNYTFMVGNTFEVRRGNSGLRITNAGIEKFNGTSWVTANI
;
A
#
# COMPACT_ATOMS: atom_id res chain seq x y z
N THR A 1 -87.07 24.91 -39.90
CA THR A 1 -86.20 26.09 -40.13
C THR A 1 -84.88 25.83 -39.44
N SER A 2 -83.94 25.24 -40.17
CA SER A 2 -82.61 24.90 -39.66
C SER A 2 -81.69 26.10 -39.94
N VAL A 3 -81.18 26.72 -38.89
CA VAL A 3 -80.28 27.87 -38.98
C VAL A 3 -78.87 27.33 -39.22
N PHE A 4 -78.28 27.63 -40.38
CA PHE A 4 -76.88 27.32 -40.66
C PHE A 4 -76.00 28.27 -39.84
N THR A 5 -75.16 27.75 -38.95
CA THR A 5 -74.29 28.55 -38.07
C THR A 5 -72.88 28.75 -38.58
N HIS A 6 -72.47 28.08 -39.66
CA HIS A 6 -71.17 28.31 -40.31
C HIS A 6 -71.32 28.20 -41.83
N VAL A 7 -71.03 29.30 -42.54
CA VAL A 7 -70.93 29.35 -44.00
C VAL A 7 -69.48 29.66 -44.33
N THR A 8 -68.80 28.71 -44.97
CA THR A 8 -67.47 28.93 -45.57
C THR A 8 -67.63 28.96 -47.09
N LEU A 9 -67.17 30.04 -47.73
CA LEU A 9 -67.11 30.17 -49.18
C LEU A 9 -65.65 30.13 -49.62
N SER A 10 -65.31 29.20 -50.49
CA SER A 10 -63.97 29.09 -51.09
C SER A 10 -64.07 29.05 -52.61
N VAL A 11 -63.12 29.68 -53.30
CA VAL A 11 -63.03 29.64 -54.76
C VAL A 11 -61.95 28.63 -55.16
N GLY A 12 -62.32 27.47 -55.72
CA GLY A 12 -61.33 26.53 -56.26
C GLY A 12 -61.84 25.14 -56.62
N ASN A 13 -61.41 24.63 -57.78
CA ASN A 13 -61.64 23.26 -58.25
C ASN A 13 -60.42 22.36 -57.91
N LYS A 14 -60.25 22.00 -56.63
CA LYS A 14 -59.22 21.03 -56.17
C LYS A 14 -59.83 20.04 -55.17
N ALA A 15 -59.50 18.76 -55.32
CA ALA A 15 -60.02 17.64 -54.51
C ALA A 15 -59.34 17.47 -53.14
N VAL A 16 -58.45 18.39 -52.74
CA VAL A 16 -57.79 18.39 -51.42
C VAL A 16 -57.78 19.83 -50.91
N TRP A 17 -58.35 20.03 -49.73
CA TRP A 17 -58.35 21.31 -49.04
C TRP A 17 -56.95 21.63 -48.52
N SER A 18 -56.47 22.84 -48.80
CA SER A 18 -55.34 23.47 -48.12
C SER A 18 -55.85 24.77 -47.50
N GLU A 19 -55.46 25.03 -46.25
CA GLU A 19 -55.74 26.28 -45.54
C GLU A 19 -55.28 27.49 -46.38
N ALA A 20 -56.03 28.59 -46.33
CA ALA A 20 -55.69 29.77 -47.11
C ALA A 20 -54.39 30.40 -46.54
N PRO A 21 -53.48 30.92 -47.37
CA PRO A 21 -52.23 31.50 -46.88
C PRO A 21 -52.41 32.58 -45.80
N GLU A 22 -53.49 33.36 -45.89
CA GLU A 22 -53.87 34.35 -44.88
C GLU A 22 -54.22 33.76 -43.51
N ASP A 23 -54.82 32.56 -43.48
CA ASP A 23 -55.17 31.85 -42.24
C ASP A 23 -53.91 31.26 -41.58
N VAL A 24 -52.97 30.75 -42.39
CA VAL A 24 -51.66 30.24 -41.91
C VAL A 24 -50.81 31.37 -41.33
N GLU A 25 -50.76 32.53 -41.99
CA GLU A 25 -50.00 33.68 -41.50
C GLU A 25 -50.60 34.20 -40.18
N ALA A 26 -51.94 34.26 -40.09
CA ALA A 26 -52.61 34.63 -38.85
C ALA A 26 -52.27 33.69 -37.67
N ALA A 27 -52.20 32.38 -37.93
CA ALA A 27 -51.79 31.40 -36.92
C ALA A 27 -50.32 31.54 -36.50
N ILE A 28 -49.42 31.88 -37.44
CA ILE A 28 -48.01 32.15 -37.16
C ILE A 28 -47.86 33.41 -36.30
N ASP A 29 -48.57 34.49 -36.63
CA ASP A 29 -48.56 35.74 -35.87
C ASP A 29 -49.09 35.54 -34.45
N GLU A 30 -50.17 34.77 -34.29
CA GLU A 30 -50.71 34.42 -32.97
C GLU A 30 -49.72 33.58 -32.15
N ALA A 31 -49.08 32.59 -32.76
CA ALA A 31 -48.07 31.77 -32.11
C ALA A 31 -46.84 32.59 -31.68
N LYS A 32 -46.41 33.52 -32.53
CA LYS A 32 -45.31 34.45 -32.24
C LYS A 32 -45.65 35.37 -31.08
N LEU A 33 -46.82 35.99 -31.11
CA LEU A 33 -47.31 36.84 -30.03
C LEU A 33 -47.38 36.07 -28.70
N THR A 34 -47.90 34.84 -28.74
CA THR A 34 -47.97 33.96 -27.56
C THR A 34 -46.57 33.63 -27.02
N ALA A 35 -45.61 33.35 -27.90
CA ALA A 35 -44.24 33.07 -27.51
C ALA A 35 -43.54 34.30 -26.89
N GLU A 36 -43.75 35.49 -27.47
CA GLU A 36 -43.22 36.75 -26.94
C GLU A 36 -43.79 37.05 -25.54
N GLN A 37 -45.09 36.86 -25.35
CA GLN A 37 -45.74 37.03 -24.05
C GLN A 37 -45.25 36.01 -23.00
N ALA A 38 -45.06 34.75 -23.40
CA ALA A 38 -44.51 33.72 -22.52
C ALA A 38 -43.07 34.03 -22.11
N GLN A 39 -42.27 34.57 -23.03
CA GLN A 39 -40.90 35.00 -22.75
C GLN A 39 -40.87 36.17 -21.76
N LEU A 40 -41.73 37.17 -21.92
CA LEU A 40 -41.84 38.29 -20.96
C LEU A 40 -42.19 37.80 -19.56
N ALA A 41 -43.13 36.85 -19.44
CA ALA A 41 -43.46 36.23 -18.16
C ALA A 41 -42.27 35.46 -17.56
N ALA A 42 -41.52 34.71 -18.37
CA ALA A 42 -40.33 33.98 -17.92
C ALA A 42 -39.19 34.91 -17.45
N ASP A 43 -39.06 36.08 -18.07
CA ASP A 43 -38.11 37.12 -17.68
C ASP A 43 -38.56 37.94 -16.45
N GLY A 44 -39.74 37.65 -15.91
CA GLY A 44 -40.29 38.22 -14.69
C GLY A 44 -41.01 39.56 -14.87
N TYR A 45 -41.39 39.93 -16.10
CA TYR A 45 -42.26 41.09 -16.35
C TYR A 45 -43.68 40.81 -15.83
N MET A 46 -44.29 41.83 -15.24
CA MET A 46 -45.67 41.78 -14.75
C MET A 46 -46.66 42.00 -15.89
N ARG A 47 -47.83 41.37 -15.76
CA ARG A 47 -48.95 41.49 -16.70
C ARG A 47 -50.16 42.09 -16.00
N ALA A 48 -50.67 43.21 -16.51
CA ALA A 48 -51.83 43.89 -15.93
C ALA A 48 -52.52 44.85 -16.89
N ARG A 49 -53.81 45.09 -16.65
CA ARG A 49 -54.56 46.25 -17.16
C ARG A 49 -54.88 47.24 -16.05
N TYR A 50 -55.16 46.74 -14.84
CA TYR A 50 -55.55 47.54 -13.70
C TYR A 50 -54.47 47.47 -12.62
N ILE A 51 -54.16 48.63 -12.04
CA ILE A 51 -53.29 48.75 -10.88
C ILE A 51 -54.13 49.33 -9.75
N ARG A 52 -53.99 48.80 -8.55
CA ARG A 52 -54.69 49.27 -7.36
C ARG A 52 -53.71 49.37 -6.21
N ASP A 53 -53.53 50.58 -5.71
CA ASP A 53 -52.72 50.83 -4.51
C ASP A 53 -53.61 51.31 -3.37
N TRP A 54 -53.41 50.72 -2.19
CA TRP A 54 -54.21 50.94 -0.98
C TRP A 54 -53.46 51.73 0.08
N ALA A 55 -54.19 52.52 0.87
CA ALA A 55 -53.67 53.21 2.06
C ALA A 55 -54.79 53.44 3.11
N GLN A 56 -54.44 53.44 4.39
CA GLN A 56 -55.34 53.74 5.51
C GLN A 56 -54.75 54.76 6.49
N GLY A 57 -54.64 56.00 6.04
CA GLY A 57 -53.98 57.06 6.78
C GLY A 57 -52.48 56.83 6.92
N ASN A 58 -51.84 57.71 7.69
CA ASN A 58 -50.41 57.70 7.90
C ASN A 58 -50.07 58.16 9.33
N SER A 59 -48.78 58.07 9.67
CA SER A 59 -48.26 58.44 11.00
C SER A 59 -48.43 59.92 11.38
N THR A 60 -48.75 60.80 10.43
CA THR A 60 -48.89 62.25 10.66
C THR A 60 -50.37 62.67 10.72
N ASN A 61 -51.24 62.07 9.89
CA ASN A 61 -52.66 62.39 9.83
C ASN A 61 -53.49 61.24 9.23
N SER A 62 -54.81 61.43 9.14
CA SER A 62 -55.75 60.41 8.64
C SER A 62 -55.91 60.36 7.11
N TRP A 63 -55.10 61.10 6.35
CA TRP A 63 -55.28 61.27 4.91
C TRP A 63 -54.56 60.20 4.09
N ASN A 64 -55.14 59.84 2.96
CA ASN A 64 -54.49 59.02 1.93
C ASN A 64 -54.03 59.93 0.80
N GLN A 65 -52.72 59.95 0.51
CA GLN A 65 -52.15 60.89 -0.46
C GLN A 65 -51.17 60.18 -1.39
N TRP A 66 -51.46 60.26 -2.69
CA TRP A 66 -50.65 59.72 -3.76
C TRP A 66 -50.08 60.87 -4.58
N HIS A 67 -48.77 61.05 -4.52
CA HIS A 67 -48.07 62.06 -5.32
C HIS A 67 -47.85 61.60 -6.75
N GLU A 68 -47.55 60.32 -6.95
CA GLU A 68 -47.43 59.74 -8.28
C GLU A 68 -47.53 58.21 -8.17
N ILE A 69 -48.21 57.59 -9.13
CA ILE A 69 -48.25 56.15 -9.35
C ILE A 69 -47.74 55.92 -10.77
N GLU A 70 -46.48 55.51 -10.87
CA GLU A 70 -45.84 55.25 -12.16
C GLU A 70 -45.91 53.76 -12.46
N VAL A 71 -46.36 53.40 -13.66
CA VAL A 71 -46.33 52.02 -14.13
C VAL A 71 -45.34 52.00 -15.29
N ILE A 72 -44.16 51.45 -15.06
CA ILE A 72 -43.06 51.50 -16.02
C ILE A 72 -43.03 50.20 -16.80
N ASN A 73 -43.16 50.29 -18.13
CA ASN A 73 -43.02 49.15 -19.02
C ASN A 73 -41.53 48.86 -19.34
N LYS A 74 -41.27 47.78 -20.08
CA LYS A 74 -39.93 47.33 -20.48
C LYS A 74 -39.11 48.41 -21.20
N ASP A 75 -39.77 49.30 -21.93
CA ASP A 75 -39.11 50.40 -22.66
C ASP A 75 -38.85 51.63 -21.78
N GLY A 76 -39.18 51.57 -20.48
CA GLY A 76 -39.03 52.67 -19.54
C GLY A 76 -40.14 53.72 -19.61
N THR A 77 -41.24 53.44 -20.31
CA THR A 77 -42.36 54.38 -20.47
C THR A 77 -43.33 54.26 -19.30
N ASN A 78 -43.73 55.39 -18.70
CA ASN A 78 -44.83 55.42 -17.73
C ASN A 78 -46.19 55.30 -18.44
N ILE A 79 -46.75 54.10 -18.44
CA ILE A 79 -48.04 53.80 -19.10
C ILE A 79 -49.26 54.24 -18.28
N ALA A 80 -49.06 54.65 -17.03
CA ALA A 80 -50.12 55.25 -16.19
C ALA A 80 -50.27 56.77 -16.40
N LEU A 81 -49.32 57.42 -17.09
CA LEU A 81 -49.31 58.86 -17.30
C LEU A 81 -50.62 59.32 -17.98
N GLY A 82 -51.28 60.32 -17.39
CA GLY A 82 -52.52 60.91 -17.86
C GLY A 82 -53.78 60.04 -17.66
N LYS A 83 -53.67 58.84 -17.06
CA LYS A 83 -54.84 58.02 -16.70
C LYS A 83 -55.49 58.61 -15.45
N ILE A 84 -56.82 58.53 -15.30
CA ILE A 84 -57.51 59.09 -14.13
C ILE A 84 -57.83 57.95 -13.15
N PRO A 85 -57.20 57.91 -11.96
CA PRO A 85 -57.54 56.93 -10.94
C PRO A 85 -58.98 57.03 -10.46
N THR A 86 -59.53 55.89 -10.08
CA THR A 86 -60.82 55.75 -9.39
C THR A 86 -60.58 55.26 -7.96
N SER A 87 -61.51 55.52 -7.05
CA SER A 87 -61.38 55.09 -5.64
C SER A 87 -62.70 54.56 -5.11
N ASN A 88 -62.64 53.81 -4.00
CA ASN A 88 -63.78 53.54 -3.12
C ASN A 88 -64.07 54.71 -2.16
N GLY A 89 -63.24 55.75 -2.14
CA GLY A 89 -63.47 57.02 -1.45
C GLY A 89 -63.68 58.18 -2.43
N THR A 90 -63.82 59.39 -1.88
CA THR A 90 -63.96 60.63 -2.68
C THR A 90 -62.68 61.44 -2.62
N PHE A 91 -62.04 61.67 -3.77
CA PHE A 91 -60.91 62.58 -3.87
C PHE A 91 -61.34 64.03 -3.61
N ALA A 92 -60.54 64.78 -2.86
CA ALA A 92 -60.83 66.18 -2.56
C ALA A 92 -60.75 67.04 -3.83
N ALA A 93 -61.65 68.01 -3.98
CA ALA A 93 -61.76 68.82 -5.20
C ALA A 93 -60.47 69.61 -5.54
N ASN A 94 -59.69 69.98 -4.53
CA ASN A 94 -58.39 70.66 -4.67
C ASN A 94 -57.19 69.71 -4.79
N GLN A 95 -57.41 68.40 -4.66
CA GLN A 95 -56.40 67.34 -4.77
C GLN A 95 -56.99 66.20 -5.63
N PRO A 96 -57.37 66.49 -6.88
CA PRO A 96 -58.13 65.57 -7.72
C PRO A 96 -57.35 64.30 -8.06
N ALA A 97 -58.07 63.24 -8.45
CA ALA A 97 -57.49 61.95 -8.79
C ALA A 97 -56.37 62.02 -9.84
N SER A 98 -56.50 62.94 -10.82
CA SER A 98 -55.54 63.13 -11.91
C SER A 98 -54.12 63.45 -11.44
N ASN A 99 -53.97 64.01 -10.24
CA ASN A 99 -52.67 64.37 -9.67
C ASN A 99 -51.81 63.15 -9.29
N ALA A 100 -52.37 61.93 -9.24
CA ALA A 100 -51.56 60.75 -8.92
C ALA A 100 -50.84 60.17 -10.16
N THR A 101 -51.03 60.76 -11.32
CA THR A 101 -50.60 60.21 -12.63
C THR A 101 -50.34 61.32 -13.65
N ASP A 102 -50.13 62.56 -13.21
CA ASP A 102 -49.92 63.72 -14.09
C ASP A 102 -48.44 63.93 -14.43
N GLY A 103 -47.53 63.17 -13.79
CA GLY A 103 -46.09 63.34 -13.92
C GLY A 103 -45.52 64.50 -13.10
N ASP A 104 -46.34 65.27 -12.39
CA ASP A 104 -45.92 66.33 -11.48
C ASP A 104 -45.87 65.82 -10.04
N ARG A 105 -44.67 65.39 -9.66
CA ARG A 105 -44.34 64.87 -8.33
C ARG A 105 -44.51 65.90 -7.19
N GLY A 106 -44.79 67.17 -7.50
CA GLY A 106 -45.07 68.23 -6.54
C GLY A 106 -46.55 68.31 -6.13
N THR A 107 -47.47 67.77 -6.93
CA THR A 107 -48.89 67.68 -6.60
C THR A 107 -49.23 66.32 -5.99
N TYR A 108 -50.46 66.16 -5.48
CA TYR A 108 -50.95 64.86 -5.01
C TYR A 108 -52.47 64.74 -5.17
N ALA A 109 -52.93 63.51 -5.37
CA ALA A 109 -54.33 63.14 -5.21
C ALA A 109 -54.58 62.77 -3.74
N GLY A 110 -55.64 63.33 -3.15
CA GLY A 110 -55.89 63.23 -1.71
C GLY A 110 -57.30 62.79 -1.36
N ILE A 111 -57.42 61.86 -0.41
CA ILE A 111 -58.70 61.50 0.23
C ILE A 111 -58.58 61.82 1.72
N ASN A 112 -59.33 62.83 2.15
CA ASN A 112 -59.21 63.45 3.47
C ASN A 112 -60.21 62.86 4.46
N ASN A 113 -60.02 61.60 4.84
CA ASN A 113 -60.89 60.94 5.81
C ASN A 113 -60.59 61.38 7.24
N THR A 114 -61.61 61.39 8.09
CA THR A 114 -61.48 61.50 9.55
C THR A 114 -62.65 60.74 10.17
N PRO A 115 -62.46 59.56 10.81
CA PRO A 115 -61.20 58.84 11.07
C PRO A 115 -60.56 58.19 9.81
N PRO A 116 -59.32 57.65 9.88
CA PRO A 116 -58.67 56.99 8.74
C PRO A 116 -59.49 55.83 8.18
N GLN A 117 -59.68 55.80 6.86
CA GLN A 117 -60.36 54.72 6.15
C GLN A 117 -59.43 54.11 5.10
N LEU A 118 -59.58 52.80 4.88
CA LEU A 118 -58.82 52.08 3.87
C LEU A 118 -59.38 52.42 2.49
N ASN A 119 -58.61 53.17 1.70
CA ASN A 119 -58.99 53.50 0.33
C ASN A 119 -57.95 53.05 -0.67
N TYR A 120 -58.40 52.83 -1.90
CA TYR A 120 -57.50 52.60 -3.02
C TYR A 120 -57.48 53.74 -4.02
N ALA A 121 -56.38 53.89 -4.73
CA ALA A 121 -56.31 54.52 -6.04
C ALA A 121 -56.19 53.40 -7.09
N ARG A 122 -57.17 53.29 -7.99
CA ARG A 122 -57.25 52.26 -9.04
C ARG A 122 -57.14 52.91 -10.41
N ILE A 123 -56.11 52.52 -11.15
CA ILE A 123 -55.82 52.98 -12.50
C ILE A 123 -56.28 51.89 -13.49
N ASP A 124 -57.02 52.27 -14.52
CA ASP A 124 -57.22 51.46 -15.73
C ASP A 124 -56.26 51.96 -16.82
N LEU A 125 -55.34 51.12 -17.25
CA LEU A 125 -54.38 51.43 -18.30
C LEU A 125 -55.04 51.50 -19.69
N GLY A 126 -56.23 50.92 -19.84
CA GLY A 126 -57.04 50.88 -21.06
C GLY A 126 -56.89 49.58 -21.86
N GLN A 127 -55.82 48.82 -21.64
CA GLN A 127 -55.55 47.51 -22.24
C GLN A 127 -54.65 46.67 -21.31
N ILE A 128 -54.53 45.37 -21.58
CA ILE A 128 -53.58 44.50 -20.88
C ILE A 128 -52.18 44.77 -21.43
N TYR A 129 -51.25 45.07 -20.54
CA TYR A 129 -49.82 45.15 -20.81
C TYR A 129 -49.15 43.88 -20.27
N HIS A 130 -48.22 43.30 -21.04
CA HIS A 130 -47.50 42.06 -20.70
C HIS A 130 -46.04 42.30 -20.28
N ASP A 131 -45.61 43.55 -20.32
CA ASP A 131 -44.24 44.00 -20.26
C ASP A 131 -44.00 45.02 -19.14
N ILE A 132 -44.84 45.02 -18.08
CA ILE A 132 -44.65 45.94 -16.95
C ILE A 132 -43.41 45.50 -16.16
N ASP A 133 -42.38 46.34 -16.14
CA ASP A 133 -41.12 46.04 -15.45
C ASP A 133 -41.26 46.26 -13.94
N TYR A 134 -41.75 47.44 -13.57
CA TYR A 134 -41.97 47.81 -12.18
C TYR A 134 -43.05 48.89 -12.02
N ILE A 135 -43.62 48.96 -10.81
CA ILE A 135 -44.58 49.98 -10.41
C ILE A 135 -43.95 50.81 -9.30
N VAL A 136 -44.00 52.13 -9.42
CA VAL A 136 -43.53 53.07 -8.40
C VAL A 136 -44.73 53.69 -7.72
N ILE A 137 -44.83 53.51 -6.42
CA ILE A 137 -45.82 54.19 -5.59
C ILE A 137 -45.12 55.30 -4.82
N LYS A 138 -45.42 56.55 -5.17
CA LYS A 138 -44.93 57.72 -4.45
C LYS A 138 -46.06 58.33 -3.64
N ARG A 139 -45.93 58.29 -2.33
CA ARG A 139 -46.82 59.01 -1.40
C ARG A 139 -46.14 60.23 -0.82
N SER A 140 -46.87 61.01 -0.03
CA SER A 140 -46.27 62.15 0.67
C SER A 140 -45.15 61.68 1.61
N TYR A 141 -43.99 62.34 1.57
CA TYR A 141 -42.75 61.86 2.19
C TYR A 141 -42.03 62.92 3.07
N GLN A 142 -42.48 64.18 3.07
CA GLN A 142 -41.72 65.34 3.58
C GLN A 142 -41.30 65.26 5.06
N ASP A 143 -42.00 64.48 5.86
CA ASP A 143 -41.83 64.27 7.30
C ASP A 143 -41.42 62.82 7.63
N GLY A 144 -41.04 62.02 6.63
CA GLY A 144 -40.72 60.60 6.79
C GLY A 144 -41.94 59.75 7.19
N ARG A 145 -43.17 60.21 6.87
CA ARG A 145 -44.39 59.49 7.26
C ARG A 145 -44.42 58.07 6.72
N THR A 146 -45.06 57.20 7.49
CA THR A 146 -45.34 55.81 7.14
C THR A 146 -46.84 55.67 6.92
N TYR A 147 -47.25 55.11 5.79
CA TYR A 147 -48.65 54.78 5.53
C TYR A 147 -49.00 53.39 6.08
N HIS A 148 -50.26 53.24 6.52
CA HIS A 148 -50.73 52.02 7.16
C HIS A 148 -51.59 51.17 6.23
N ASN A 149 -51.54 49.85 6.42
CA ASN A 149 -52.30 48.86 5.66
C ASN A 149 -52.18 49.05 4.14
N THR A 150 -50.97 49.40 3.69
CA THR A 150 -50.69 49.60 2.28
C THR A 150 -50.56 48.28 1.55
N LYS A 151 -51.03 48.26 0.31
CA LYS A 151 -51.05 47.09 -0.55
C LYS A 151 -51.06 47.54 -2.00
N THR A 152 -50.27 46.89 -2.85
CA THR A 152 -50.26 47.14 -4.29
C THR A 152 -50.67 45.87 -5.00
N GLU A 153 -51.66 45.97 -5.86
CA GLU A 153 -52.24 44.84 -6.57
C GLU A 153 -52.39 45.17 -8.06
N ILE A 154 -52.31 44.13 -8.87
CA ILE A 154 -52.50 44.19 -10.32
C ILE A 154 -53.59 43.22 -10.76
N SER A 155 -54.26 43.53 -11.87
CA SER A 155 -55.33 42.70 -12.41
C SER A 155 -55.46 42.86 -13.92
N GLU A 156 -55.86 41.80 -14.62
CA GLU A 156 -56.15 41.83 -16.06
C GLU A 156 -57.62 42.18 -16.35
N ASP A 157 -58.53 41.80 -15.45
CA ASP A 157 -59.99 41.88 -15.63
C ASP A 157 -60.67 42.87 -14.67
N GLY A 158 -59.95 43.38 -13.67
CA GLY A 158 -60.45 44.29 -12.64
C GLY A 158 -61.23 43.58 -11.52
N VAL A 159 -61.31 42.25 -11.56
CA VAL A 159 -62.07 41.39 -10.63
C VAL A 159 -61.11 40.50 -9.84
N ASN A 160 -60.20 39.80 -10.53
CA ASN A 160 -59.19 38.93 -9.94
C ASN A 160 -57.89 39.72 -9.76
N TRP A 161 -57.44 39.84 -8.51
CA TRP A 161 -56.30 40.68 -8.15
C TRP A 161 -55.13 39.86 -7.65
N THR A 162 -53.94 40.16 -8.16
CA THR A 162 -52.67 39.61 -7.70
C THR A 162 -51.96 40.66 -6.86
N THR A 163 -51.70 40.36 -5.60
CA THR A 163 -50.91 41.22 -4.72
C THR A 163 -49.44 41.15 -5.08
N ILE A 164 -48.85 42.30 -5.38
CA ILE A 164 -47.41 42.44 -5.65
C ILE A 164 -46.65 43.13 -4.51
N PHE A 165 -47.39 43.69 -3.56
CA PHE A 165 -46.88 44.17 -2.29
C PHE A 165 -47.97 44.17 -1.22
N ASP A 166 -47.64 43.73 -0.01
CA ASP A 166 -48.52 43.84 1.16
C ASP A 166 -47.72 44.22 2.41
N SER A 167 -48.00 45.39 2.99
CA SER A 167 -47.31 45.84 4.21
C SER A 167 -47.54 44.94 5.43
N ALA A 168 -48.60 44.13 5.44
CA ALA A 168 -48.81 43.13 6.49
C ALA A 168 -47.85 41.93 6.37
N VAL A 169 -47.29 41.68 5.18
CA VAL A 169 -46.36 40.57 4.89
C VAL A 169 -44.92 41.06 4.82
N GLU A 170 -44.68 42.12 4.07
CA GLU A 170 -43.35 42.66 3.77
C GLU A 170 -42.93 43.80 4.72
N GLY A 171 -43.82 44.21 5.61
CA GLY A 171 -43.61 45.30 6.57
C GLY A 171 -43.96 46.68 6.02
N THR A 172 -44.18 47.62 6.94
CA THR A 172 -44.35 49.04 6.62
C THR A 172 -42.99 49.71 6.38
N TYR A 173 -42.96 50.76 5.55
CA TYR A 173 -41.75 51.54 5.28
C TYR A 173 -42.05 53.04 5.37
N ALA A 174 -41.04 53.83 5.75
CA ALA A 174 -41.11 55.29 5.66
C ALA A 174 -41.01 55.73 4.21
N GLU A 175 -41.91 56.61 3.77
CA GLU A 175 -41.94 57.10 2.40
C GLU A 175 -40.72 57.97 2.08
N THR A 176 -40.23 57.92 0.84
CA THR A 176 -39.09 58.71 0.36
C THR A 176 -39.45 59.52 -0.88
N ALA A 177 -38.57 60.44 -1.29
CA ALA A 177 -38.78 61.27 -2.47
C ALA A 177 -38.83 60.45 -3.79
N GLU A 178 -38.22 59.28 -3.79
CA GLU A 178 -38.13 58.32 -4.91
C GLU A 178 -39.35 57.40 -5.00
N GLY A 179 -40.13 57.27 -3.92
CA GLY A 179 -41.22 56.31 -3.82
C GLY A 179 -40.75 54.86 -3.68
N LYS A 180 -41.71 53.94 -3.54
CA LYS A 180 -41.45 52.51 -3.42
C LYS A 180 -41.60 51.82 -4.76
N ILE A 181 -40.56 51.09 -5.17
CA ILE A 181 -40.56 50.25 -6.36
C ILE A 181 -41.08 48.86 -6.00
N HIS A 182 -42.05 48.37 -6.77
CA HIS A 182 -42.56 47.00 -6.74
C HIS A 182 -42.22 46.30 -8.05
N THR A 183 -41.47 45.20 -7.98
CA THR A 183 -41.08 44.38 -9.15
C THR A 183 -41.03 42.91 -8.77
N GLN A 184 -41.37 42.03 -9.72
CA GLN A 184 -41.25 40.58 -9.55
C GLN A 184 -39.95 40.01 -10.14
N ARG A 185 -39.14 40.83 -10.84
CA ARG A 185 -37.92 40.36 -11.51
C ARG A 185 -36.82 39.91 -10.56
N TYR A 186 -36.81 40.40 -9.32
CA TYR A 186 -35.74 40.11 -8.34
C TYR A 186 -35.48 38.61 -8.14
N ALA A 187 -36.55 37.79 -8.01
CA ALA A 187 -36.41 36.35 -7.81
C ALA A 187 -35.79 35.63 -9.01
N SER A 188 -36.14 36.02 -10.24
CA SER A 188 -35.58 35.44 -11.46
C SER A 188 -34.10 35.76 -11.63
N VAL A 189 -33.68 36.99 -11.28
CA VAL A 189 -32.29 37.43 -11.34
C VAL A 189 -31.43 36.67 -10.33
N MET A 190 -31.92 36.49 -9.10
CA MET A 190 -31.19 35.75 -8.07
C MET A 190 -31.07 34.25 -8.39
N ASN A 191 -32.11 33.63 -8.97
CA ASN A 191 -32.03 32.24 -9.43
C ASN A 191 -31.02 32.07 -10.57
N ARG A 192 -30.99 32.99 -11.54
CA ARG A 192 -30.00 32.98 -12.63
C ARG A 192 -28.59 33.23 -12.11
N LEU A 193 -28.43 34.10 -11.11
CA LEU A 193 -27.15 34.34 -10.47
C LEU A 193 -26.65 33.08 -9.75
N ALA A 194 -27.50 32.42 -8.97
CA ALA A 194 -27.18 31.18 -8.28
C ALA A 194 -26.85 30.02 -9.25
N GLU A 195 -27.59 29.90 -10.36
CA GLU A 195 -27.29 28.93 -11.41
C GLU A 195 -25.95 29.21 -12.09
N THR A 196 -25.63 30.47 -12.34
CA THR A 196 -24.36 30.90 -12.94
C THR A 196 -23.19 30.63 -12.00
N GLU A 197 -23.34 30.91 -10.70
CA GLU A 197 -22.34 30.56 -9.69
C GLU A 197 -22.12 29.04 -9.61
N ALA A 198 -23.20 28.24 -9.63
CA ALA A 198 -23.09 26.78 -9.64
C ALA A 198 -22.37 26.23 -10.88
N LYS A 199 -22.58 26.84 -12.06
CA LYS A 199 -21.92 26.43 -13.31
C LYS A 199 -20.45 26.84 -13.38
N THR A 200 -20.04 27.90 -12.69
CA THR A 200 -18.70 28.50 -12.85
C THR A 200 -17.71 28.17 -11.74
N ARG A 201 -18.16 27.61 -10.61
CA ARG A 201 -17.34 27.48 -9.39
C ARG A 201 -16.03 26.69 -9.55
N PHE A 202 -15.97 25.70 -10.45
CA PHE A 202 -14.79 24.83 -10.61
C PHE A 202 -14.51 24.35 -12.05
N GLN A 203 -14.91 25.11 -13.07
CA GLN A 203 -14.68 24.72 -14.47
C GLN A 203 -13.50 25.47 -15.09
N THR A 204 -12.74 24.79 -15.97
CA THR A 204 -11.87 25.47 -16.93
C THR A 204 -12.70 25.81 -18.16
N LEU A 205 -13.12 27.05 -18.30
CA LEU A 205 -13.77 27.56 -19.51
C LEU A 205 -12.74 27.53 -20.67
N ILE A 206 -13.00 26.72 -21.69
CA ILE A 206 -12.22 26.74 -22.94
C ILE A 206 -13.11 27.01 -24.13
N ASP A 207 -12.80 28.09 -24.83
CA ASP A 207 -13.40 28.43 -26.11
C ASP A 207 -12.35 28.20 -27.21
N GLY A 208 -12.38 27.00 -27.80
CA GLY A 208 -11.59 26.66 -29.01
C GLY A 208 -10.06 26.54 -28.87
N GLY A 209 -9.48 26.62 -27.67
CA GLY A 209 -8.02 26.54 -27.46
C GLY A 209 -7.49 25.21 -26.91
N LEU A 210 -6.25 24.86 -27.26
CA LEU A 210 -5.50 23.74 -26.65
C LEU A 210 -5.00 24.16 -25.26
N ILE A 211 -5.41 23.44 -24.22
CA ILE A 211 -4.86 23.64 -22.86
C ILE A 211 -3.54 22.87 -22.76
N TYR A 212 -2.43 23.59 -22.50
CA TYR A 212 -1.15 22.99 -22.13
C TYR A 212 -0.93 23.13 -20.61
N THR A 213 -1.37 22.15 -19.83
CA THR A 213 -1.16 22.15 -18.37
C THR A 213 0.08 21.35 -17.99
N ALA A 214 1.00 21.97 -17.25
CA ALA A 214 2.13 21.27 -16.64
C ALA A 214 1.72 20.37 -15.46
N LEU A 215 0.55 20.60 -14.86
CA LEU A 215 0.00 19.82 -13.76
C LEU A 215 -1.54 19.88 -13.80
N MET A 216 -2.19 18.73 -13.68
CA MET A 216 -3.62 18.56 -13.46
C MET A 216 -3.83 17.91 -12.09
N LYS A 217 -4.71 18.47 -11.28
CA LYS A 217 -5.05 18.00 -9.93
C LYS A 217 -6.53 17.64 -9.87
N LEU A 218 -6.84 16.51 -9.25
CA LEU A 218 -8.19 16.03 -8.99
C LEU A 218 -8.47 16.17 -7.51
N PHE A 219 -9.65 16.67 -7.18
CA PHE A 219 -10.05 16.97 -5.81
C PHE A 219 -11.32 16.20 -5.45
N ASP A 220 -11.45 15.83 -4.17
CA ASP A 220 -12.72 15.40 -3.61
C ASP A 220 -13.70 16.58 -3.62
N THR A 221 -14.90 16.38 -4.17
CA THR A 221 -15.88 17.47 -4.35
C THR A 221 -16.52 17.94 -3.05
N ILE A 222 -16.41 17.15 -1.97
CA ILE A 222 -17.02 17.45 -0.68
C ILE A 222 -15.97 18.08 0.24
N SER A 223 -14.80 17.44 0.41
CA SER A 223 -13.76 17.94 1.31
C SER A 223 -12.84 18.98 0.68
N GLY A 224 -12.71 18.98 -0.65
CA GLY A 224 -11.76 19.84 -1.37
C GLY A 224 -10.31 19.34 -1.32
N ASP A 225 -10.06 18.14 -0.77
CA ASP A 225 -8.71 17.56 -0.69
C ASP A 225 -8.24 17.07 -2.07
N GLU A 226 -6.95 17.22 -2.36
CA GLU A 226 -6.34 16.65 -3.57
C GLU A 226 -6.24 15.12 -3.43
N THR A 227 -6.91 14.39 -4.31
CA THR A 227 -7.01 12.93 -4.25
C THR A 227 -6.15 12.22 -5.30
N ALA A 228 -5.86 12.90 -6.42
CA ALA A 228 -5.04 12.38 -7.50
C ALA A 228 -4.51 13.51 -8.41
N PHE A 229 -3.52 13.21 -9.26
CA PHE A 229 -2.93 14.20 -10.18
C PHE A 229 -2.24 13.56 -11.39
N ILE A 230 -2.02 14.37 -12.43
CA ILE A 230 -1.12 14.11 -13.56
C ILE A 230 -0.16 15.30 -13.71
N SER A 231 1.12 15.03 -13.87
CA SER A 231 2.20 16.02 -13.89
C SER A 231 3.10 15.83 -15.11
N GLY A 232 3.48 16.94 -15.74
CA GLY A 232 4.58 17.01 -16.72
C GLY A 232 5.90 17.48 -16.11
N LYS A 233 5.93 17.77 -14.81
CA LYS A 233 7.12 18.28 -14.11
C LYS A 233 8.07 17.11 -13.77
N GLN A 234 9.15 16.98 -14.53
CA GLN A 234 10.08 15.83 -14.41
C GLN A 234 11.18 16.00 -13.36
N GLY A 235 11.68 17.23 -13.16
CA GLY A 235 12.89 17.46 -12.38
C GLY A 235 14.16 16.97 -13.09
N ALA A 236 15.34 17.31 -12.57
CA ALA A 236 16.62 17.03 -13.23
C ALA A 236 16.89 15.53 -13.43
N GLY A 237 16.49 14.69 -12.47
CA GLY A 237 16.65 13.24 -12.51
C GLY A 237 15.47 12.47 -13.10
N LYS A 238 14.42 13.16 -13.58
CA LYS A 238 13.13 12.55 -13.97
C LYS A 238 12.46 11.75 -12.83
N ASN A 239 12.85 12.00 -11.59
CA ASN A 239 12.36 11.29 -10.41
C ASN A 239 11.18 12.00 -9.73
N LEU A 240 10.59 13.01 -10.37
CA LEU A 240 9.34 13.60 -9.87
C LEU A 240 8.11 12.76 -10.29
N PRO A 241 7.02 12.82 -9.51
CA PRO A 241 5.78 12.12 -9.84
C PRO A 241 5.21 12.59 -11.18
N ALA A 242 4.85 11.63 -12.03
CA ALA A 242 4.10 11.82 -13.27
C ALA A 242 2.60 11.57 -13.04
N PHE A 243 2.27 10.54 -12.26
CA PHE A 243 0.92 10.19 -11.84
C PHE A 243 0.92 9.85 -10.35
N GLY A 244 -0.17 10.18 -9.65
CA GLY A 244 -0.34 9.74 -8.28
C GLY A 244 -1.78 9.79 -7.81
N ALA A 245 -2.06 9.01 -6.77
CA ALA A 245 -3.36 8.94 -6.12
C ALA A 245 -3.23 8.60 -4.62
N GLY A 246 -4.26 8.93 -3.86
CA GLY A 246 -4.31 8.76 -2.40
C GLY A 246 -3.39 9.75 -1.68
N GLY A 247 -3.41 11.00 -2.14
CA GLY A 247 -2.65 12.14 -1.60
C GLY A 247 -2.43 13.22 -2.65
N SER A 248 -1.91 14.37 -2.22
CA SER A 248 -1.55 15.49 -3.08
C SER A 248 -0.28 15.23 -3.89
N TYR A 249 -0.02 16.06 -4.90
CA TYR A 249 1.28 16.08 -5.59
C TYR A 249 2.45 16.19 -4.62
N GLN A 250 2.33 16.97 -3.54
CA GLN A 250 3.41 17.09 -2.55
C GLN A 250 3.59 15.84 -1.70
N ASP A 251 2.51 15.12 -1.39
CA ASP A 251 2.61 13.82 -0.74
C ASP A 251 3.33 12.81 -1.64
N ALA A 252 3.10 12.87 -2.96
CA ALA A 252 3.83 12.02 -3.89
C ALA A 252 5.32 12.41 -4.03
N VAL A 253 5.65 13.71 -3.97
CA VAL A 253 7.05 14.16 -3.89
C VAL A 253 7.72 13.68 -2.60
N ALA A 254 7.00 13.70 -1.48
CA ALA A 254 7.47 13.17 -0.20
C ALA A 254 7.47 11.63 -0.13
N GLY A 255 6.90 10.95 -1.13
CA GLY A 255 6.76 9.50 -1.15
C GLY A 255 5.72 8.94 -0.18
N THR A 256 4.83 9.77 0.37
CA THR A 256 3.78 9.39 1.31
C THR A 256 2.45 9.04 0.62
N ALA A 257 2.23 9.51 -0.61
CA ALA A 257 1.07 9.10 -1.41
C ALA A 257 0.99 7.57 -1.59
N LYS A 258 -0.25 7.06 -1.71
CA LYS A 258 -0.53 5.62 -1.77
C LYS A 258 -0.05 4.97 -3.05
N ALA A 259 -0.27 5.62 -4.20
CA ALA A 259 0.17 5.20 -5.52
C ALA A 259 0.98 6.32 -6.20
N ILE A 260 2.14 5.99 -6.75
CA ILE A 260 3.04 6.94 -7.42
C ILE A 260 3.65 6.25 -8.64
N ILE A 261 3.60 6.91 -9.80
CA ILE A 261 4.40 6.58 -10.98
C ILE A 261 5.25 7.80 -11.31
N ARG A 262 6.57 7.62 -11.43
CA ARG A 262 7.53 8.70 -11.70
C ARG A 262 7.94 8.73 -13.17
N HIS A 263 8.49 9.87 -13.62
CA HIS A 263 8.95 10.03 -15.00
C HIS A 263 10.17 9.16 -15.37
N ASP A 264 10.88 8.61 -14.39
CA ASP A 264 11.98 7.66 -14.57
C ASP A 264 11.50 6.20 -14.71
N GLY A 265 10.18 5.96 -14.65
CA GLY A 265 9.56 4.65 -14.76
C GLY A 265 9.43 3.89 -13.45
N SER A 266 9.99 4.41 -12.34
CA SER A 266 9.78 3.79 -11.02
C SER A 266 8.35 4.00 -10.53
N ALA A 267 7.84 3.02 -9.79
CA ALA A 267 6.50 3.05 -9.21
C ALA A 267 6.50 2.61 -7.75
N LYS A 268 5.53 3.11 -6.98
CA LYS A 268 5.25 2.72 -5.59
C LYS A 268 3.76 2.52 -5.43
N PHE A 269 3.37 1.40 -4.84
CA PHE A 269 2.01 1.15 -4.37
C PHE A 269 2.10 0.64 -2.93
N SER A 270 1.34 1.27 -2.02
CA SER A 270 1.37 0.91 -0.60
C SER A 270 0.45 -0.26 -0.29
N ASP A 271 -0.70 -0.32 -0.97
CA ASP A 271 -1.72 -1.35 -0.84
C ASP A 271 -2.10 -1.79 -2.27
N ALA A 272 -1.57 -2.93 -2.73
CA ALA A 272 -1.79 -3.42 -4.09
C ALA A 272 -2.14 -4.90 -4.12
N GLU A 273 -3.15 -5.25 -4.92
CA GLU A 273 -3.44 -6.62 -5.33
C GLU A 273 -2.90 -6.82 -6.75
N ILE A 274 -2.05 -7.83 -6.95
CA ILE A 274 -1.46 -8.15 -8.25
C ILE A 274 -1.83 -9.59 -8.60
N SER A 275 -2.58 -9.77 -9.68
CA SER A 275 -2.92 -11.07 -10.25
C SER A 275 -2.18 -11.29 -11.58
N GLY A 276 -1.89 -12.55 -11.91
CA GLY A 276 -1.16 -12.93 -13.13
C GLY A 276 0.32 -13.28 -12.90
N ILE A 277 1.14 -13.14 -13.94
CA ILE A 277 2.56 -13.49 -13.94
C ILE A 277 3.39 -12.24 -13.61
N ILE A 278 4.26 -12.34 -12.61
CA ILE A 278 5.22 -11.30 -12.22
C ILE A 278 6.60 -11.65 -12.79
N ASN A 279 7.07 -10.88 -13.77
CA ASN A 279 8.42 -11.02 -14.35
C ASN A 279 9.41 -10.11 -13.61
N ALA A 280 9.89 -10.56 -12.45
CA ALA A 280 10.88 -9.81 -11.67
C ALA A 280 12.32 -10.21 -12.06
N ILE A 281 13.21 -9.22 -12.22
CA ILE A 281 14.66 -9.43 -12.41
C ILE A 281 15.39 -9.51 -11.05
N GLY A 282 14.78 -8.93 -10.02
CA GLY A 282 15.19 -9.03 -8.62
C GLY A 282 14.26 -8.25 -7.70
N GLY A 283 14.52 -8.29 -6.40
CA GLY A 283 13.75 -7.54 -5.39
C GLY A 283 13.53 -8.32 -4.10
N THR A 284 12.70 -7.81 -3.20
CA THR A 284 12.34 -8.48 -1.95
C THR A 284 10.84 -8.75 -1.87
N ILE A 285 10.45 -9.93 -1.39
CA ILE A 285 9.05 -10.34 -1.20
C ILE A 285 8.92 -10.96 0.20
N GLY A 286 8.23 -10.27 1.13
CA GLY A 286 7.92 -10.84 2.45
C GLY A 286 9.14 -11.31 3.25
N GLY A 287 10.30 -10.68 3.07
CA GLY A 287 11.55 -11.09 3.72
C GLY A 287 12.35 -12.17 2.98
N LEU A 288 11.96 -12.52 1.75
CA LEU A 288 12.74 -13.28 0.78
C LEU A 288 13.37 -12.33 -0.24
N SER A 289 14.53 -12.66 -0.82
CA SER A 289 15.12 -11.92 -1.94
C SER A 289 15.08 -12.74 -3.23
N LEU A 290 14.75 -12.04 -4.32
CA LEU A 290 14.86 -12.52 -5.69
C LEU A 290 16.16 -11.97 -6.27
N GLU A 291 17.05 -12.85 -6.68
CA GLU A 291 18.31 -12.49 -7.32
C GLU A 291 18.51 -13.42 -8.52
N GLY A 292 18.34 -12.87 -9.74
CA GLY A 292 18.31 -13.67 -10.96
C GLY A 292 17.13 -14.64 -10.97
N LYS A 293 17.41 -15.93 -11.22
CA LYS A 293 16.40 -17.03 -11.25
C LYS A 293 16.24 -17.74 -9.89
N LYS A 294 16.71 -17.14 -8.80
CA LYS A 294 16.78 -17.78 -7.48
C LYS A 294 16.01 -16.99 -6.43
N LEU A 295 15.44 -17.71 -5.47
CA LEU A 295 14.77 -17.15 -4.29
C LEU A 295 15.58 -17.52 -3.04
N PHE A 296 15.88 -16.51 -2.22
CA PHE A 296 16.68 -16.66 -1.01
C PHE A 296 15.91 -16.21 0.22
N SER A 297 16.22 -16.81 1.37
CA SER A 297 15.97 -16.13 2.65
C SER A 297 16.86 -14.89 2.77
N GLN A 298 16.47 -13.93 3.61
CA GLN A 298 17.24 -12.70 3.86
C GLN A 298 18.74 -12.91 4.22
N ASN A 299 19.08 -14.05 4.82
CA ASN A 299 20.45 -14.42 5.19
C ASN A 299 21.10 -15.41 4.21
N HIS A 300 20.46 -15.66 3.06
CA HIS A 300 20.89 -16.57 1.98
C HIS A 300 21.09 -18.03 2.39
N LYS A 301 20.52 -18.47 3.52
CA LYS A 301 20.67 -19.84 4.03
C LYS A 301 19.63 -20.82 3.51
N LEU A 302 18.45 -20.36 3.13
CA LEU A 302 17.50 -21.13 2.32
C LEU A 302 17.56 -20.61 0.89
N GLN A 303 17.71 -21.52 -0.07
CA GLN A 303 17.82 -21.19 -1.49
C GLN A 303 16.88 -22.08 -2.31
N ILE A 304 16.14 -21.48 -3.23
CA ILE A 304 15.39 -22.18 -4.27
C ILE A 304 15.95 -21.72 -5.60
N ASP A 305 16.52 -22.65 -6.36
CA ASP A 305 17.14 -22.39 -7.65
C ASP A 305 16.23 -22.88 -8.77
N GLY A 306 15.64 -21.96 -9.52
CA GLY A 306 14.77 -22.31 -10.65
C GLY A 306 15.53 -22.82 -11.87
N GLU A 307 16.84 -22.57 -11.98
CA GLU A 307 17.67 -23.00 -13.10
C GLU A 307 18.12 -24.45 -12.93
N GLU A 308 18.63 -24.78 -11.75
CA GLU A 308 19.03 -26.15 -11.39
C GLU A 308 17.87 -26.99 -10.84
N ALA A 309 16.69 -26.38 -10.64
CA ALA A 309 15.52 -26.95 -9.99
C ALA A 309 15.82 -27.56 -8.60
N THR A 310 16.59 -26.84 -7.78
CA THR A 310 17.03 -27.31 -6.45
C THR A 310 16.44 -26.51 -5.29
N ILE A 311 16.35 -27.14 -4.13
CA ILE A 311 16.06 -26.48 -2.84
C ILE A 311 17.20 -26.82 -1.89
N ALA A 312 17.87 -25.82 -1.33
CA ALA A 312 19.07 -25.99 -0.50
C ALA A 312 18.97 -25.25 0.83
N LEU A 313 19.51 -25.88 1.87
CA LEU A 313 19.78 -25.28 3.18
C LEU A 313 21.29 -25.28 3.44
N LEU A 314 21.83 -24.12 3.78
CA LEU A 314 23.23 -23.90 4.07
C LEU A 314 23.43 -23.71 5.58
N ASP A 315 24.62 -24.06 6.04
CA ASP A 315 25.04 -23.82 7.41
C ASP A 315 25.07 -22.31 7.71
N PRO A 316 24.51 -21.88 8.86
CA PRO A 316 24.41 -20.46 9.18
C PRO A 316 25.78 -19.78 9.31
N ASN A 317 26.83 -20.52 9.69
CA ASN A 317 28.14 -19.95 9.99
C ASN A 317 29.17 -20.17 8.88
N THR A 318 29.05 -21.26 8.12
CA THR A 318 30.10 -21.71 7.19
C THR A 318 29.71 -21.73 5.72
N ASP A 319 28.43 -21.46 5.40
CA ASP A 319 27.87 -21.61 4.04
C ASP A 319 28.01 -23.02 3.45
N ALA A 320 28.40 -24.00 4.26
CA ALA A 320 28.48 -25.39 3.84
C ALA A 320 27.06 -25.92 3.58
N LEU A 321 26.87 -26.62 2.46
CA LEU A 321 25.58 -27.23 2.14
C LEU A 321 25.23 -28.34 3.14
N ARG A 322 24.10 -28.14 3.84
CA ARG A 322 23.56 -29.06 4.86
C ARG A 322 22.47 -29.95 4.30
N THR A 323 21.50 -29.38 3.59
CA THR A 323 20.41 -30.13 2.96
C THR A 323 20.22 -29.70 1.53
N ILE A 324 19.95 -30.65 0.63
CA ILE A 324 19.60 -30.32 -0.75
C ILE A 324 18.62 -31.34 -1.34
N ILE A 325 17.64 -30.82 -2.08
CA ILE A 325 16.74 -31.57 -2.94
C ILE A 325 17.09 -31.20 -4.37
N ARG A 326 17.29 -32.20 -5.24
CA ARG A 326 17.64 -31.98 -6.65
C ARG A 326 16.98 -33.03 -7.55
N PRO A 327 16.76 -32.72 -8.84
CA PRO A 327 16.15 -33.66 -9.78
C PRO A 327 17.14 -34.71 -10.31
N THR A 328 18.44 -34.49 -10.11
CA THR A 328 19.50 -35.38 -10.58
C THR A 328 19.80 -36.51 -9.59
N ASN A 329 20.45 -37.57 -10.08
CA ASN A 329 20.90 -38.67 -9.24
C ASN A 329 21.93 -38.18 -8.22
N ILE A 330 21.82 -38.64 -6.98
CA ILE A 330 22.89 -38.58 -5.99
C ILE A 330 23.85 -39.77 -6.18
N THR A 331 25.03 -39.70 -5.56
CA THR A 331 26.04 -40.76 -5.69
C THR A 331 25.50 -42.12 -5.25
N THR A 332 25.86 -43.18 -5.97
CA THR A 332 25.48 -44.56 -5.65
C THR A 332 26.36 -45.20 -4.58
N SER A 333 27.42 -44.53 -4.15
CA SER A 333 28.31 -44.99 -3.08
C SER A 333 28.31 -44.03 -1.92
N VAL A 334 27.93 -44.53 -0.74
CA VAL A 334 27.97 -43.74 0.50
C VAL A 334 29.40 -43.28 0.82
N ALA A 335 30.42 -44.03 0.40
CA ALA A 335 31.82 -43.67 0.63
C ALA A 335 32.21 -42.36 -0.05
N SER A 336 31.56 -41.97 -1.15
CA SER A 336 31.83 -40.70 -1.84
C SER A 336 31.47 -39.47 -1.00
N TYR A 337 30.55 -39.60 -0.03
CA TYR A 337 30.23 -38.51 0.90
C TYR A 337 31.34 -38.25 1.91
N PHE A 338 32.16 -39.26 2.21
CA PHE A 338 33.22 -39.17 3.20
C PHE A 338 34.61 -39.11 2.57
N ALA A 339 34.69 -39.32 1.26
CA ALA A 339 35.91 -39.24 0.49
C ALA A 339 36.42 -37.80 0.48
N SER A 340 37.62 -37.60 1.03
CA SER A 340 38.28 -36.30 1.08
C SER A 340 39.65 -36.42 0.45
N SER A 341 39.95 -35.62 -0.57
CA SER A 341 41.29 -35.51 -1.19
C SER A 341 42.34 -34.98 -0.20
N SER A 342 41.90 -34.56 0.98
CA SER A 342 42.70 -33.98 2.06
C SER A 342 43.31 -35.00 3.03
N ILE A 343 43.06 -36.30 2.86
CA ILE A 343 43.50 -37.34 3.79
C ILE A 343 44.57 -38.21 3.12
N SER A 344 45.79 -38.18 3.65
CA SER A 344 46.85 -39.13 3.28
C SER A 344 47.07 -40.10 4.46
N PRO A 345 46.52 -41.33 4.43
CA PRO A 345 46.74 -42.30 5.48
C PRO A 345 48.21 -42.75 5.46
N ALA A 346 48.88 -42.72 6.63
CA ALA A 346 50.19 -43.34 6.78
C ALA A 346 50.13 -44.56 7.70
N SER A 347 51.02 -45.51 7.43
CA SER A 347 51.05 -46.80 8.09
C SER A 347 51.72 -46.77 9.47
N ILE A 348 51.15 -47.52 10.42
CA ILE A 348 51.77 -47.93 11.68
C ILE A 348 52.89 -48.91 11.34
N ALA A 349 54.14 -48.49 11.53
CA ALA A 349 55.30 -49.38 11.52
C ALA A 349 55.82 -49.56 12.95
N THR A 350 56.30 -50.77 13.28
CA THR A 350 56.82 -51.16 14.60
C THR A 350 57.91 -50.20 15.10
N ILE A 351 57.67 -49.52 16.21
CA ILE A 351 58.64 -48.62 16.84
C ILE A 351 59.38 -49.38 17.96
N LYS A 352 60.70 -49.50 17.83
CA LYS A 352 61.61 -49.85 18.94
C LYS A 352 62.34 -48.58 19.36
N THR A 353 62.13 -48.10 20.59
CA THR A 353 62.94 -47.01 21.16
C THR A 353 63.87 -47.59 22.23
N ASN A 354 65.18 -47.41 22.04
CA ASN A 354 66.18 -47.63 23.08
C ASN A 354 66.61 -46.24 23.63
N TYR A 355 66.50 -46.09 24.96
CA TYR A 355 67.17 -45.20 25.94
C TYR A 355 67.92 -43.92 25.47
N THR A 356 67.95 -42.76 26.14
CA THR A 356 67.82 -42.37 27.56
C THR A 356 67.65 -40.84 27.63
N LYS A 357 66.83 -40.34 28.57
CA LYS A 357 66.89 -39.01 29.22
C LYS A 357 66.62 -37.74 28.39
N THR A 358 65.68 -36.96 28.92
CA THR A 358 65.25 -35.60 28.56
C THR A 358 64.63 -35.48 27.16
N ILE A 359 63.30 -35.26 27.19
CA ILE A 359 62.42 -34.72 26.15
C ILE A 359 63.16 -34.46 24.82
N TRP A 360 62.91 -35.29 23.80
CA TRP A 360 62.41 -34.91 22.48
C TRP A 360 62.67 -36.00 21.44
N ASN A 361 61.70 -36.10 20.52
CA ASN A 361 61.76 -36.74 19.21
C ASN A 361 62.10 -38.23 19.21
N LEU A 362 61.12 -39.09 18.95
CA LEU A 362 61.37 -40.23 18.06
C LEU A 362 60.06 -40.81 17.49
N ALA A 363 60.06 -40.93 16.17
CA ALA A 363 59.19 -41.73 15.31
C ALA A 363 57.69 -41.68 15.65
N SER A 364 57.02 -40.65 15.16
CA SER A 364 55.57 -40.56 15.20
C SER A 364 54.96 -41.17 13.94
N SER A 365 54.18 -42.25 14.09
CA SER A 365 53.27 -42.68 13.03
C SER A 365 52.27 -41.55 12.83
N SER A 366 52.30 -40.91 11.65
CA SER A 366 51.54 -39.69 11.39
C SER A 366 50.37 -39.96 10.47
N ILE A 367 49.22 -39.37 10.74
CA ILE A 367 48.20 -39.16 9.72
C ILE A 367 48.22 -37.69 9.36
N THR A 368 48.45 -37.37 8.09
CA THR A 368 48.37 -35.98 7.62
C THR A 368 46.94 -35.67 7.27
N LEU A 369 46.33 -34.78 8.05
CA LEU A 369 45.00 -34.23 7.78
C LEU A 369 45.17 -32.84 7.18
N ASN A 370 44.90 -32.69 5.89
CA ASN A 370 44.87 -31.38 5.23
C ASN A 370 43.48 -30.75 5.40
N ALA A 371 43.07 -30.47 6.64
CA ALA A 371 41.78 -29.86 6.96
C ALA A 371 41.74 -28.38 6.55
N THR A 372 41.59 -28.10 5.26
CA THR A 372 41.35 -26.73 4.78
C THR A 372 39.90 -26.33 5.11
N GLY A 373 39.69 -25.11 5.61
CA GLY A 373 38.35 -24.53 5.77
C GLY A 373 37.53 -25.00 6.98
N GLY A 374 38.16 -25.42 8.08
CA GLY A 374 37.44 -25.74 9.34
C GLY A 374 36.66 -27.06 9.32
N LYS A 375 36.99 -27.95 8.38
CA LYS A 375 36.41 -29.29 8.28
C LYS A 375 36.71 -30.13 9.52
N THR A 376 35.72 -30.92 9.93
CA THR A 376 35.85 -31.86 11.05
C THR A 376 36.10 -33.26 10.52
N PHE A 377 37.01 -33.99 11.14
CA PHE A 377 37.36 -35.36 10.78
C PHE A 377 37.16 -36.28 11.99
N GLU A 378 36.71 -37.49 11.75
CA GLU A 378 36.70 -38.57 12.73
C GLU A 378 37.90 -39.47 12.48
N VAL A 379 38.90 -39.41 13.36
CA VAL A 379 40.10 -40.26 13.30
C VAL A 379 39.79 -41.58 14.00
N SER A 380 39.82 -42.67 13.24
CA SER A 380 39.68 -44.02 13.78
C SER A 380 41.06 -44.58 14.11
N ILE A 381 41.26 -44.82 15.41
CA ILE A 381 42.47 -45.41 15.97
C ILE A 381 42.17 -46.89 16.24
N PRO A 382 42.86 -47.83 15.57
CA PRO A 382 42.66 -49.26 15.85
C PRO A 382 43.11 -49.60 17.27
N ALA A 383 42.71 -50.77 17.77
CA ALA A 383 43.22 -51.23 19.06
C ALA A 383 44.74 -51.41 19.03
N PHE A 384 45.40 -51.04 20.11
CA PHE A 384 46.85 -51.19 20.27
C PHE A 384 47.20 -51.40 21.74
N SER A 385 48.38 -51.95 22.00
CA SER A 385 48.89 -52.12 23.35
C SER A 385 50.19 -51.34 23.49
N VAL A 386 50.44 -50.84 24.69
CA VAL A 386 51.71 -50.17 25.00
C VAL A 386 52.31 -50.80 26.24
N THR A 387 53.55 -51.25 26.11
CA THR A 387 54.34 -51.84 27.20
C THR A 387 55.34 -50.82 27.70
N MET A 388 55.26 -50.47 28.98
CA MET A 388 56.33 -49.74 29.67
C MET A 388 57.27 -50.71 30.37
N GLY A 389 58.55 -50.36 30.44
CA GLY A 389 59.54 -51.05 31.25
C GLY A 389 60.37 -50.08 32.07
N VAL A 390 60.76 -50.52 33.26
CA VAL A 390 61.64 -49.76 34.16
C VAL A 390 62.58 -50.72 34.88
N THR A 391 63.85 -50.35 35.02
CA THR A 391 64.82 -51.12 35.80
C THR A 391 65.21 -50.34 37.06
N HIS A 392 65.00 -50.96 38.22
CA HIS A 392 65.52 -50.47 39.48
C HIS A 392 66.93 -51.04 39.68
N PRO A 393 67.98 -50.21 39.85
CA PRO A 393 69.37 -50.66 39.84
C PRO A 393 69.78 -51.57 41.02
N GLY A 394 68.95 -51.68 42.06
CA GLY A 394 69.31 -52.31 43.33
C GLY A 394 70.41 -51.54 44.09
N GLY A 395 70.41 -51.63 45.43
CA GLY A 395 71.42 -50.99 46.28
C GLY A 395 70.83 -50.38 47.56
N ALA A 396 71.60 -50.43 48.64
CA ALA A 396 71.22 -49.79 49.90
C ALA A 396 71.19 -48.26 49.73
N GLY A 397 70.07 -47.62 50.09
CA GLY A 397 69.90 -46.16 50.01
C GLY A 397 69.22 -45.63 48.75
N ILE A 398 68.84 -46.49 47.79
CA ILE A 398 68.05 -46.08 46.61
C ILE A 398 66.56 -46.24 46.95
N GLY A 399 65.80 -45.15 46.84
CA GLY A 399 64.36 -45.12 47.09
C GLY A 399 63.53 -45.82 46.02
N SER A 400 62.20 -45.79 46.16
CA SER A 400 61.30 -46.37 45.14
C SER A 400 61.47 -45.69 43.79
N VAL A 401 61.60 -46.48 42.74
CA VAL A 401 61.58 -46.02 41.35
C VAL A 401 60.15 -46.04 40.85
N TYR A 402 59.74 -44.98 40.14
CA TYR A 402 58.45 -44.96 39.44
C TYR A 402 58.63 -44.70 37.95
N ALA A 403 57.71 -45.24 37.16
CA ALA A 403 57.47 -44.89 35.77
C ALA A 403 55.96 -44.72 35.54
N ARG A 404 55.57 -43.72 34.77
CA ARG A 404 54.21 -43.40 34.37
C ARG A 404 54.16 -43.16 32.88
N MET A 405 53.12 -43.65 32.23
CA MET A 405 52.92 -43.47 30.80
C MET A 405 51.57 -42.84 30.53
N ALA A 406 51.55 -41.92 29.58
CA ALA A 406 50.34 -41.35 29.02
C ALA A 406 50.40 -41.43 27.49
N VAL A 407 49.29 -41.80 26.87
CA VAL A 407 49.16 -41.85 25.41
C VAL A 407 48.23 -40.74 24.96
N TYR A 408 48.65 -39.97 23.96
CA TYR A 408 47.88 -38.88 23.38
C TYR A 408 47.78 -39.00 21.87
N LEU A 409 46.66 -38.56 21.32
CA LEU A 409 46.63 -38.06 19.95
C LEU A 409 47.03 -36.58 19.98
N THR A 410 48.04 -36.19 19.19
CA THR A 410 48.58 -34.82 19.19
C THR A 410 48.94 -34.35 17.79
N ASN A 411 48.90 -33.03 17.57
CA ASN A 411 49.32 -32.39 16.32
C ASN A 411 50.72 -31.71 16.40
N GLY A 412 51.52 -32.06 17.41
CA GLY A 412 52.88 -31.56 17.59
C GLY A 412 53.01 -30.32 18.49
N SER A 413 52.05 -29.39 18.50
CA SER A 413 52.24 -28.09 19.18
C SER A 413 51.04 -27.54 19.95
N SER A 414 49.80 -28.01 19.73
CA SER A 414 48.60 -27.31 20.23
C SER A 414 47.50 -28.20 20.81
N MET A 415 47.41 -29.46 20.37
CA MET A 415 46.41 -30.42 20.84
C MET A 415 47.06 -31.62 21.53
N LYS A 416 46.58 -31.98 22.73
CA LYS A 416 46.89 -33.24 23.42
C LYS A 416 45.57 -33.87 23.88
N GLN A 417 44.99 -34.77 23.07
CA GLN A 417 43.81 -35.54 23.47
C GLN A 417 44.27 -36.84 24.15
N PRO A 418 44.05 -37.03 25.45
CA PRO A 418 44.44 -38.27 26.13
C PRO A 418 43.61 -39.45 25.62
N LEU A 419 44.28 -40.56 25.34
CA LEU A 419 43.65 -41.86 25.12
C LEU A 419 43.67 -42.58 26.48
N THR A 420 42.51 -42.94 27.02
CA THR A 420 42.37 -43.22 28.45
C THR A 420 42.93 -44.57 28.87
N SER A 421 44.17 -44.57 29.36
CA SER A 421 44.65 -45.29 30.56
C SER A 421 46.03 -44.75 30.94
N LEU A 422 46.24 -44.45 32.23
CA LEU A 422 47.56 -44.12 32.76
C LEU A 422 48.14 -45.39 33.38
N ALA A 423 49.05 -46.05 32.66
CA ALA A 423 49.87 -47.09 33.24
C ALA A 423 50.88 -46.47 34.22
N SER A 424 51.13 -47.14 35.34
CA SER A 424 52.24 -46.84 36.22
C SER A 424 52.87 -48.11 36.77
N ILE A 425 54.18 -48.06 36.99
CA ILE A 425 54.96 -49.03 37.76
C ILE A 425 55.60 -48.25 38.91
N ILE A 426 55.49 -48.77 40.12
CA ILE A 426 56.23 -48.30 41.29
C ILE A 426 56.85 -49.55 41.92
N THR A 427 58.17 -49.53 42.11
CA THR A 427 58.91 -50.64 42.72
C THR A 427 60.01 -50.10 43.62
N SER A 428 60.26 -50.80 44.72
CA SER A 428 61.37 -50.54 45.65
C SER A 428 62.37 -51.69 45.67
N THR A 429 62.21 -52.67 44.77
CA THR A 429 63.04 -53.88 44.71
C THR A 429 63.90 -53.83 43.45
N GLY A 430 65.20 -54.13 43.60
CA GLY A 430 66.11 -54.22 42.45
C GLY A 430 65.63 -55.26 41.43
N GLY A 431 65.61 -54.90 40.15
CA GLY A 431 65.07 -55.75 39.09
C GLY A 431 64.50 -54.96 37.91
N THR A 432 64.10 -55.69 36.86
CA THR A 432 63.43 -55.11 35.69
C THR A 432 61.95 -55.46 35.76
N PHE A 433 61.11 -54.45 35.59
CA PHE A 433 59.66 -54.56 35.67
C PHE A 433 59.05 -54.05 34.36
N SER A 434 57.97 -54.69 33.92
CA SER A 434 57.22 -54.25 32.76
C SER A 434 55.72 -54.30 33.02
N LYS A 435 54.97 -53.44 32.33
CA LYS A 435 53.51 -53.37 32.39
C LYS A 435 52.99 -53.04 31.00
N THR A 436 52.04 -53.84 30.53
CA THR A 436 51.33 -53.60 29.28
C THR A 436 49.93 -53.10 29.59
N ASP A 437 49.53 -52.01 28.94
CA ASP A 437 48.16 -51.53 28.92
C ASP A 437 47.59 -51.68 27.50
N ASP A 438 46.37 -52.23 27.41
CA ASP A 438 45.63 -52.37 26.17
C ASP A 438 44.70 -51.18 25.97
N TYR A 439 44.81 -50.56 24.79
CA TYR A 439 43.93 -49.49 24.33
C TYR A 439 42.94 -50.08 23.33
N PRO A 440 41.63 -50.11 23.63
CA PRO A 440 40.63 -50.55 22.67
C PRO A 440 40.61 -49.62 21.46
N ALA A 441 40.01 -50.05 20.35
CA ALA A 441 39.81 -49.15 19.21
C ALA A 441 39.03 -47.90 19.65
N GLN A 442 39.55 -46.73 19.30
CA GLN A 442 38.98 -45.44 19.72
C GLN A 442 38.71 -44.55 18.51
N LYS A 443 37.83 -43.59 18.70
CA LYS A 443 37.54 -42.55 17.72
C LYS A 443 37.74 -41.18 18.34
N VAL A 444 38.48 -40.33 17.64
CA VAL A 444 38.77 -38.98 18.09
C VAL A 444 38.35 -37.99 17.02
N VAL A 445 37.51 -37.05 17.40
CA VAL A 445 37.08 -35.96 16.51
C VAL A 445 38.14 -34.86 16.52
N VAL A 446 38.56 -34.42 15.35
CA VAL A 446 39.57 -33.36 15.18
C VAL A 446 39.11 -32.35 14.14
N THR A 447 39.40 -31.07 14.37
CA THR A 447 38.93 -29.95 13.53
C THR A 447 40.06 -29.18 12.85
N ASN A 448 41.31 -29.43 13.24
CA ASN A 448 42.45 -28.65 12.77
C ASN A 448 43.21 -29.42 11.68
N SER A 449 43.78 -28.69 10.72
CA SER A 449 44.72 -29.27 9.78
C SER A 449 46.04 -29.55 10.48
N GLY A 450 46.72 -30.59 10.05
CA GLY A 450 48.07 -30.89 10.48
C GLY A 450 48.37 -32.37 10.48
N ASN A 451 49.60 -32.68 10.85
CA ASN A 451 50.02 -34.05 11.08
C ASN A 451 49.60 -34.45 12.49
N TYR A 452 48.76 -35.47 12.60
CA TYR A 452 48.35 -36.05 13.86
C TYR A 452 49.16 -37.30 14.14
N TYR A 453 49.54 -37.47 15.40
CA TYR A 453 50.45 -38.49 15.84
C TYR A 453 49.93 -39.14 17.12
N LEU A 454 50.09 -40.45 17.25
CA LEU A 454 50.11 -41.06 18.58
C LEU A 454 51.44 -40.73 19.26
N ARG A 455 51.36 -40.18 20.47
CA ARG A 455 52.51 -39.87 21.30
C ARG A 455 52.40 -40.59 22.63
N VAL A 456 53.42 -41.37 22.97
CA VAL A 456 53.65 -41.86 24.33
C VAL A 456 54.54 -40.86 25.05
N GLU A 457 54.09 -40.45 26.22
CA GLU A 457 54.84 -39.64 27.16
C GLU A 457 55.17 -40.51 28.38
N LEU A 458 56.46 -40.74 28.61
CA LEU A 458 56.96 -41.52 29.75
C LEU A 458 57.58 -40.57 30.77
N THR A 459 57.12 -40.63 32.01
CA THR A 459 57.65 -39.88 33.15
C THR A 459 58.20 -40.87 34.16
N HIS A 460 59.45 -40.72 34.58
CA HIS A 460 60.08 -41.65 35.53
C HIS A 460 60.87 -40.91 36.60
N SER A 461 61.19 -41.61 37.71
CA SER A 461 62.06 -41.06 38.75
C SER A 461 63.51 -40.96 38.27
N PRO A 462 64.30 -39.99 38.75
CA PRO A 462 65.71 -39.81 38.34
C PRO A 462 66.59 -41.05 38.54
N GLU A 463 66.24 -41.90 39.51
CA GLU A 463 66.97 -43.10 39.93
C GLU A 463 66.67 -44.33 39.05
N ALA A 464 65.69 -44.22 38.14
CA ALA A 464 65.36 -45.27 37.18
C ALA A 464 66.51 -45.45 36.17
N VAL A 465 67.01 -46.68 36.04
CA VAL A 465 67.91 -47.04 34.94
C VAL A 465 67.05 -47.59 33.82
N SER A 466 67.33 -47.16 32.59
CA SER A 466 66.74 -47.76 31.41
C SER A 466 65.19 -47.83 31.41
N PRO A 467 64.46 -46.69 31.44
CA PRO A 467 63.01 -46.66 31.21
C PRO A 467 62.67 -46.72 29.72
N ASN A 468 61.88 -47.71 29.29
CA ASN A 468 61.46 -47.89 27.89
C ASN A 468 59.93 -47.90 27.75
N GLY A 469 59.45 -47.56 26.56
CA GLY A 469 58.04 -47.63 26.18
C GLY A 469 57.95 -48.20 24.77
N GLN A 470 57.35 -49.38 24.63
CA GLN A 470 57.21 -50.10 23.38
C GLN A 470 55.75 -50.14 22.96
N PHE A 471 55.48 -49.72 21.72
CA PHE A 471 54.18 -49.88 21.08
C PHE A 471 54.09 -51.24 20.38
N SER A 472 52.95 -51.91 20.52
CA SER A 472 52.59 -53.06 19.69
C SER A 472 51.14 -52.93 19.23
N SER A 473 50.90 -52.95 17.93
CA SER A 473 49.56 -53.06 17.36
C SER A 473 49.56 -54.12 16.27
N THR A 474 48.45 -54.83 16.14
CA THR A 474 48.18 -55.73 15.00
C THR A 474 47.65 -54.97 13.78
N ALA A 475 47.24 -53.71 13.94
CA ALA A 475 46.75 -52.87 12.85
C ALA A 475 47.86 -51.98 12.29
N THR A 476 47.85 -51.78 10.97
CA THR A 476 48.94 -51.15 10.22
C THR A 476 48.66 -49.71 9.81
N SER A 477 47.56 -49.07 10.20
CA SER A 477 47.29 -47.65 9.85
C SER A 477 46.20 -47.00 10.71
N PHE A 478 46.22 -45.67 10.78
CA PHE A 478 45.08 -44.84 11.19
C PHE A 478 44.26 -44.49 9.96
N THR A 479 42.94 -44.39 10.13
CA THR A 479 42.07 -43.84 9.09
C THR A 479 41.39 -42.58 9.60
N ALA A 480 41.02 -41.70 8.68
CA ALA A 480 40.18 -40.56 8.97
C ALA A 480 39.08 -40.48 7.91
N SER A 481 37.91 -40.01 8.33
CA SER A 481 36.78 -39.73 7.45
C SER A 481 36.29 -38.31 7.71
N GLU A 482 35.81 -37.64 6.67
CA GLU A 482 35.22 -36.31 6.81
C GLU A 482 33.83 -36.40 7.48
N VAL A 483 33.58 -35.52 8.45
CA VAL A 483 32.25 -35.32 9.03
C VAL A 483 31.50 -34.31 8.17
N VAL A 484 30.48 -34.76 7.43
CA VAL A 484 29.81 -33.94 6.42
C VAL A 484 28.47 -33.35 6.88
N ASN A 485 27.79 -33.95 7.88
CA ASN A 485 26.51 -33.47 8.41
C ASN A 485 25.56 -32.99 7.28
N ARG A 486 25.23 -33.92 6.39
CA ARG A 486 24.59 -33.68 5.10
C ARG A 486 23.35 -34.54 4.93
N SER A 487 22.29 -33.95 4.40
CA SER A 487 21.09 -34.62 3.92
C SER A 487 20.93 -34.32 2.44
N GLU A 488 20.74 -35.34 1.60
CA GLU A 488 20.44 -35.12 0.19
C GLU A 488 19.30 -36.00 -0.27
N ILE A 489 18.46 -35.43 -1.14
CA ILE A 489 17.42 -36.15 -1.87
C ILE A 489 17.67 -35.92 -3.36
N GLY A 490 17.85 -37.01 -4.10
CA GLY A 490 17.97 -37.02 -5.56
C GLY A 490 16.89 -37.90 -6.18
N SER A 491 16.90 -38.00 -7.51
CA SER A 491 15.92 -38.84 -8.23
C SER A 491 16.10 -40.35 -8.02
N ASN A 492 17.28 -40.80 -7.59
CA ASN A 492 17.58 -42.20 -7.29
C ASN A 492 17.57 -42.53 -5.79
N GLY A 493 17.17 -41.61 -4.90
CA GLY A 493 17.05 -41.90 -3.48
C GLY A 493 17.43 -40.76 -2.53
N MET A 494 17.77 -41.12 -1.30
CA MET A 494 18.06 -40.19 -0.21
C MET A 494 19.22 -40.66 0.66
N VAL A 495 19.99 -39.71 1.18
CA VAL A 495 21.01 -39.94 2.20
C VAL A 495 20.87 -38.95 3.35
N ILE A 496 21.16 -39.41 4.56
CA ILE A 496 21.43 -38.57 5.72
C ILE A 496 22.74 -39.09 6.32
N ALA A 497 23.80 -38.30 6.26
CA ALA A 497 25.15 -38.71 6.63
C ALA A 497 25.80 -37.68 7.55
N THR A 498 26.25 -38.12 8.72
CA THR A 498 27.05 -37.27 9.63
C THR A 498 28.52 -37.65 9.56
N SER A 499 28.85 -38.95 9.61
CA SER A 499 30.19 -39.50 9.41
C SER A 499 30.12 -40.84 8.69
N ASP A 500 31.27 -41.38 8.30
CA ASP A 500 31.35 -42.71 7.69
C ASP A 500 30.84 -43.83 8.61
N THR A 501 30.56 -43.56 9.88
CA THR A 501 30.00 -44.53 10.82
C THR A 501 28.60 -44.20 11.31
N ASN A 502 28.04 -43.08 10.88
CA ASN A 502 26.70 -42.65 11.27
C ASN A 502 25.99 -42.09 10.04
N TYR A 503 25.21 -42.93 9.38
CA TYR A 503 24.41 -42.54 8.21
C TYR A 503 23.22 -43.45 7.97
N THR A 504 22.31 -42.94 7.14
CA THR A 504 21.21 -43.67 6.51
C THR A 504 21.32 -43.39 5.02
N PHE A 505 21.39 -44.43 4.20
CA PHE A 505 21.64 -44.35 2.76
C PHE A 505 20.63 -45.24 2.05
N MET A 506 19.78 -44.64 1.22
CA MET A 506 18.72 -45.32 0.48
C MET A 506 18.83 -44.89 -0.97
N VAL A 507 19.68 -45.55 -1.76
CA VAL A 507 19.99 -45.13 -3.13
C VAL A 507 20.01 -46.33 -4.05
N GLY A 508 19.28 -46.23 -5.17
CA GLY A 508 19.10 -47.34 -6.10
C GLY A 508 18.50 -48.56 -5.39
N ASN A 509 19.22 -49.68 -5.42
CA ASN A 509 18.79 -50.95 -4.81
C ASN A 509 19.37 -51.18 -3.40
N THR A 510 19.97 -50.15 -2.80
CA THR A 510 20.66 -50.26 -1.51
C THR A 510 19.92 -49.48 -0.45
N PHE A 511 19.57 -50.16 0.65
CA PHE A 511 19.20 -49.55 1.91
C PHE A 511 20.28 -49.88 2.93
N GLU A 512 20.93 -48.88 3.52
CA GLU A 512 22.03 -49.06 4.44
C GLU A 512 21.91 -48.09 5.61
N VAL A 513 21.99 -48.63 6.83
CA VAL A 513 22.01 -47.83 8.06
C VAL A 513 23.23 -48.22 8.85
N ARG A 514 24.06 -47.23 9.22
CA ARG A 514 25.22 -47.42 10.08
C ARG A 514 25.11 -46.54 11.33
N ARG A 515 25.38 -47.12 12.49
CA ARG A 515 25.43 -46.46 13.80
C ARG A 515 26.65 -46.99 14.56
N GLY A 516 27.75 -46.26 14.48
CA GLY A 516 29.06 -46.67 14.99
C GLY A 516 29.54 -48.00 14.40
N ASN A 517 29.73 -48.98 15.28
CA ASN A 517 30.18 -50.34 14.92
C ASN A 517 29.04 -51.30 14.58
N SER A 518 27.80 -50.82 14.55
CA SER A 518 26.62 -51.60 14.18
C SER A 518 26.01 -51.06 12.89
N GLY A 519 25.38 -51.95 12.11
CA GLY A 519 24.70 -51.56 10.89
C GLY A 519 23.90 -52.70 10.28
N LEU A 520 22.94 -52.30 9.43
CA LEU A 520 22.11 -53.19 8.63
C LEU A 520 22.17 -52.69 7.19
N ARG A 521 22.36 -53.60 6.24
CA ARG A 521 22.31 -53.31 4.81
C ARG A 521 21.42 -54.31 4.10
N ILE A 522 20.59 -53.81 3.20
CA ILE A 522 19.79 -54.58 2.27
C ILE A 522 20.27 -54.19 0.88
N THR A 523 20.68 -55.20 0.11
CA THR A 523 21.06 -55.05 -1.29
C THR A 523 20.36 -56.12 -2.12
N ASN A 524 20.59 -56.12 -3.44
CA ASN A 524 20.18 -57.23 -4.30
C ASN A 524 20.78 -58.59 -3.91
N ALA A 525 21.87 -58.61 -3.13
CA ALA A 525 22.48 -59.84 -2.63
C ALA A 525 21.84 -60.36 -1.33
N GLY A 526 20.88 -59.63 -0.74
CA GLY A 526 20.21 -60.00 0.50
C GLY A 526 20.48 -59.02 1.64
N ILE A 527 20.35 -59.53 2.87
CA ILE A 527 20.48 -58.73 4.09
C ILE A 527 21.80 -59.05 4.80
N GLU A 528 22.53 -57.99 5.15
CA GLU A 528 23.83 -58.06 5.80
C GLU A 528 23.82 -57.23 7.10
N LYS A 529 24.62 -57.67 8.08
CA LYS A 529 24.91 -56.91 9.29
C LYS A 529 26.37 -56.46 9.29
N PHE A 530 26.63 -55.29 9.85
CA PHE A 530 28.00 -54.82 10.06
C PHE A 530 28.54 -55.39 11.37
N ASN A 531 29.68 -56.08 11.33
CA ASN A 531 30.29 -56.72 12.51
C ASN A 531 31.39 -55.88 13.18
N GLY A 532 31.48 -54.59 12.84
CA GLY A 532 32.53 -53.68 13.28
C GLY A 532 33.69 -53.51 12.29
N THR A 533 33.93 -54.49 11.41
CA THR A 533 35.00 -54.42 10.40
C THR A 533 34.49 -54.57 8.98
N SER A 534 33.43 -55.35 8.76
CA SER A 534 32.92 -55.70 7.44
C SER A 534 31.42 -55.98 7.46
N TRP A 535 30.80 -55.91 6.28
CA TRP A 535 29.45 -56.40 6.05
C TRP A 535 29.51 -57.92 5.91
N VAL A 536 28.68 -58.62 6.69
CA VAL A 536 28.54 -60.08 6.64
C VAL A 536 27.07 -60.45 6.52
N THR A 537 26.77 -61.56 5.85
CA THR A 537 25.39 -62.06 5.72
C THR A 537 24.74 -62.18 7.10
N ALA A 538 23.56 -61.58 7.25
CA ALA A 538 22.78 -61.74 8.47
C ALA A 538 22.08 -63.11 8.41
N ASN A 539 22.34 -63.97 9.39
CA ASN A 539 21.48 -65.13 9.64
C ASN A 539 20.22 -64.59 10.31
N ILE A 540 19.15 -64.46 9.53
CA ILE A 540 17.84 -63.94 9.97
C ILE A 540 16.92 -65.11 10.27
#